data_AF-A0A3M2AVM9-F1
#
_entry.id   AF-A0A3M2AVM9-F1
#
_cell.length_a   1.000
_cell.length_b   1.000
_cell.length_c   1.000
_cell.angle_alpha   90.00
_cell.angle_beta   90.00
_cell.angle_gamma   90.00
#
_symmetry.space_group_name_H-M   'P 1'
#
loop_
_entity.id
_entity.type
_entity.pdbx_description
1 polymer ?
#
loop_
_entity_poly.entity_id
_entity_poly.type
_entity_poly.pdbx_seq_one_letter_code
_entity_poly.pdbx_strand_id
1 'polypeptide(L)'
;MRVMRGYQSVRQDPGILRSWVLMGWLSLGLMLGGIVVDVADAKKRGRRFKPPPLKIVDIATAPMPFAPGRDPLTITVEVELPKDLVDGDILEVSSLISFPSKRSIRFLFHRQPLSVSSDSSKKTRPRTVKTTLLWDGKDQTRQFVSAGTYHYEVRAKLFSNHYDGPRTKMVSLRVRGTLEVSSPEEHLTNQAHMEHIPFVSDETSPEEVVEEEPDVSTEMRKDSLRDVTSEKPTP
;
A
#
# COMPACT_ATOMS: atom_id res chain seq x y z
N MET A 1 5.22 -45.87 30.11
CA MET A 1 4.07 -45.33 30.86
C MET A 1 3.16 -44.59 29.88
N ARG A 2 1.91 -45.04 29.80
CA ARG A 2 0.89 -44.67 28.80
C ARG A 2 -0.08 -43.69 29.46
N VAL A 3 -0.25 -42.49 28.92
CA VAL A 3 -1.28 -41.55 29.38
C VAL A 3 -2.21 -41.25 28.20
N MET A 4 -3.33 -41.96 28.17
CA MET A 4 -4.51 -41.60 27.40
C MET A 4 -5.21 -40.41 28.09
N ARG A 5 -5.68 -39.45 27.30
CA ARG A 5 -6.69 -38.48 27.77
C ARG A 5 -7.70 -38.26 26.65
N GLY A 6 -8.97 -38.35 27.05
CA GLY A 6 -10.09 -38.78 26.21
C GLY A 6 -10.77 -37.68 25.41
N TYR A 7 -11.48 -38.14 24.40
CA TYR A 7 -12.46 -37.42 23.61
C TYR A 7 -13.71 -37.15 24.46
N GLN A 8 -14.12 -35.89 24.60
CA GLN A 8 -15.47 -35.55 25.04
C GLN A 8 -16.35 -35.29 23.82
N SER A 9 -17.38 -36.12 23.70
CA SER A 9 -18.48 -36.02 22.75
C SER A 9 -19.54 -35.08 23.34
N VAL A 10 -19.86 -34.01 22.62
CA VAL A 10 -20.96 -33.09 22.94
C VAL A 10 -22.24 -33.66 22.33
N ARG A 11 -23.18 -34.08 23.18
CA ARG A 11 -24.54 -34.45 22.79
C ARG A 11 -25.31 -33.20 22.37
N GLN A 12 -25.92 -33.26 21.18
CA GLN A 12 -26.99 -32.37 20.76
C GLN A 12 -28.32 -32.93 21.28
N ASP A 13 -29.10 -32.09 21.97
CA ASP A 13 -30.50 -32.37 22.31
C ASP A 13 -31.43 -31.70 21.29
N PRO A 14 -32.20 -32.47 20.49
CA PRO A 14 -33.29 -31.93 19.68
C PRO A 14 -34.63 -32.26 20.36
N GLY A 15 -35.27 -31.28 20.99
CA GLY A 15 -36.48 -31.60 21.75
C GLY A 15 -37.34 -30.45 22.24
N ILE A 16 -37.70 -29.47 21.38
CA ILE A 16 -38.86 -28.61 21.66
C ILE A 16 -39.62 -28.35 20.35
N LEU A 17 -40.50 -29.30 20.01
CA LEU A 17 -41.43 -29.20 18.89
C LEU A 17 -42.79 -29.76 19.32
N ARG A 18 -43.49 -29.00 20.15
CA ARG A 18 -44.91 -29.14 20.57
C ARG A 18 -45.31 -27.74 21.09
N SER A 19 -46.45 -27.13 20.88
CA SER A 19 -47.74 -27.52 20.32
C SER A 19 -48.63 -26.30 20.60
N TRP A 20 -48.85 -25.41 19.62
CA TRP A 20 -49.84 -24.32 19.75
C TRP A 20 -50.48 -24.05 18.38
N VAL A 21 -51.05 -25.11 17.81
CA VAL A 21 -52.00 -24.99 16.72
C VAL A 21 -53.36 -25.36 17.34
N LEU A 22 -54.30 -24.43 17.23
CA LEU A 22 -55.75 -24.55 17.53
C LEU A 22 -56.20 -24.30 18.97
N MET A 23 -56.34 -23.02 19.32
CA MET A 23 -57.53 -22.55 20.05
C MET A 23 -57.76 -21.06 19.77
N GLY A 24 -58.96 -20.71 19.30
CA GLY A 24 -59.45 -19.32 19.40
C GLY A 24 -59.79 -18.59 18.10
N TRP A 25 -60.26 -19.27 17.06
CA TRP A 25 -61.10 -18.62 16.05
C TRP A 25 -62.48 -18.33 16.68
N LEU A 26 -62.63 -17.19 17.37
CA LEU A 26 -63.90 -16.44 17.51
C LEU A 26 -63.63 -15.10 18.24
N SER A 27 -63.16 -14.09 17.51
CA SER A 27 -63.19 -12.68 17.91
C SER A 27 -63.21 -11.82 16.64
N LEU A 28 -64.22 -12.07 15.82
CA LEU A 28 -64.61 -11.24 14.68
C LEU A 28 -65.40 -10.05 15.21
N GLY A 29 -64.88 -8.84 15.03
CA GLY A 29 -65.64 -7.61 15.19
C GLY A 29 -64.96 -6.58 16.08
N LEU A 30 -64.61 -5.44 15.46
CA LEU A 30 -64.38 -4.15 16.11
C LEU A 30 -62.98 -3.82 16.66
N MET A 31 -61.92 -4.05 15.88
CA MET A 31 -60.64 -3.30 16.02
C MET A 31 -60.09 -2.91 14.64
N LEU A 32 -60.91 -2.32 13.77
CA LEU A 32 -60.45 -1.49 12.65
C LEU A 32 -60.31 -0.04 13.13
N GLY A 33 -59.45 0.17 14.13
CA GLY A 33 -58.94 1.49 14.50
C GLY A 33 -57.67 1.72 13.70
N GLY A 34 -57.75 2.58 12.68
CA GLY A 34 -56.66 2.85 11.76
C GLY A 34 -55.35 3.18 12.48
N ILE A 35 -54.33 2.35 12.28
CA ILE A 35 -52.95 2.77 12.44
C ILE A 35 -52.71 3.75 11.29
N VAL A 36 -52.96 5.03 11.57
CA VAL A 36 -52.37 6.12 10.79
C VAL A 36 -50.88 5.93 10.98
N VAL A 37 -50.25 5.34 9.97
CA VAL A 37 -48.80 5.37 9.83
C VAL A 37 -48.48 6.84 9.63
N ASP A 38 -48.18 7.52 10.74
CA ASP A 38 -47.55 8.82 10.71
C ASP A 38 -46.18 8.58 10.10
N VAL A 39 -46.11 8.65 8.77
CA VAL A 39 -44.86 8.88 8.05
C VAL A 39 -44.45 10.28 8.48
N ALA A 40 -43.82 10.35 9.65
CA ALA A 40 -43.05 11.49 10.06
C ALA A 40 -42.01 11.69 8.97
N ASP A 41 -42.31 12.64 8.07
CA ASP A 41 -41.35 13.23 7.15
C ASP A 41 -40.31 13.92 8.04
N ALA A 42 -39.35 13.13 8.51
CA ALA A 42 -38.19 13.59 9.22
C ALA A 42 -37.39 14.40 8.19
N LYS A 43 -37.78 15.68 8.06
CA LYS A 43 -37.09 16.73 7.33
C LYS A 43 -35.65 16.69 7.78
N LYS A 44 -34.83 15.93 7.03
CA LYS A 44 -33.40 15.75 7.30
C LYS A 44 -32.81 17.13 7.22
N ARG A 45 -32.65 17.78 8.37
CA ARG A 45 -31.86 19.01 8.49
C ARG A 45 -30.50 18.63 7.92
N GLY A 46 -30.23 19.11 6.71
CA GLY A 46 -28.98 18.87 6.00
C GLY A 46 -27.86 19.37 6.90
N ARG A 47 -27.24 18.46 7.65
CA ARG A 47 -25.99 18.76 8.33
C ARG A 47 -25.02 19.09 7.22
N ARG A 48 -24.67 20.37 7.11
CA ARG A 48 -23.66 20.85 6.16
C ARG A 48 -22.42 19.98 6.39
N PHE A 49 -22.05 19.19 5.38
CA PHE A 49 -20.86 18.36 5.43
C PHE A 49 -19.66 19.28 5.65
N LYS A 50 -19.01 19.18 6.80
CA LYS A 50 -17.74 19.86 7.05
C LYS A 50 -16.64 18.92 6.57
N PRO A 51 -15.89 19.28 5.50
CA PRO A 51 -14.80 18.43 5.03
C PRO A 51 -13.78 18.24 6.16
N PRO A 52 -13.14 17.07 6.24
CA PRO A 52 -12.14 16.84 7.27
C PRO A 52 -10.98 17.84 7.10
N PRO A 53 -10.42 18.32 8.21
CA PRO A 53 -9.32 19.29 8.19
C PRO A 53 -8.04 18.72 7.56
N LEU A 54 -7.79 17.41 7.67
CA LEU A 54 -6.61 16.74 7.11
C LEU A 54 -6.85 16.38 5.63
N LYS A 55 -5.98 16.83 4.73
CA LYS A 55 -6.14 16.62 3.28
C LYS A 55 -4.89 16.02 2.66
N ILE A 56 -5.12 15.09 1.73
CA ILE A 56 -4.08 14.60 0.82
C ILE A 56 -4.15 15.50 -0.41
N VAL A 57 -3.05 16.16 -0.73
CA VAL A 57 -2.95 17.15 -1.81
C VAL A 57 -2.51 16.48 -3.11
N ASP A 58 -1.54 15.58 -3.02
CA ASP A 58 -0.94 14.92 -4.17
C ASP A 58 -0.52 13.49 -3.84
N ILE A 59 -0.52 12.64 -4.86
CA ILE A 59 -0.02 11.27 -4.82
C ILE A 59 0.74 10.99 -6.11
N ALA A 60 2.02 10.68 -5.97
CA ALA A 60 2.89 10.26 -7.07
C ALA A 60 3.34 8.81 -6.87
N THR A 61 3.39 8.04 -7.95
CA THR A 61 3.85 6.65 -7.95
C THR A 61 4.99 6.46 -8.94
N ALA A 62 6.07 5.79 -8.54
CA ALA A 62 7.21 5.48 -9.41
C ALA A 62 7.92 4.18 -8.96
N PRO A 63 8.48 3.38 -9.87
CA PRO A 63 8.42 3.51 -11.33
C PRO A 63 7.03 3.13 -11.89
N MET A 64 6.74 3.57 -13.12
CA MET A 64 5.52 3.24 -13.86
C MET A 64 5.88 2.90 -15.33
N PRO A 65 5.59 1.69 -15.85
CA PRO A 65 5.03 0.55 -15.11
C PRO A 65 5.99 0.02 -14.04
N PHE A 66 5.44 -0.58 -13.00
CA PHE A 66 6.21 -1.17 -11.90
C PHE A 66 6.59 -2.62 -12.21
N ALA A 67 7.88 -2.95 -12.12
CA ALA A 67 8.38 -4.32 -12.31
C ALA A 67 8.78 -4.93 -10.94
N PRO A 68 8.04 -5.92 -10.42
CA PRO A 68 8.37 -6.56 -9.15
C PRO A 68 9.76 -7.19 -9.16
N GLY A 69 10.50 -7.07 -8.06
CA GLY A 69 11.80 -7.72 -7.87
C GLY A 69 13.03 -6.97 -8.42
N ARG A 70 12.86 -5.85 -9.13
CA ARG A 70 13.98 -4.95 -9.49
C ARG A 70 14.18 -3.88 -8.43
N ASP A 71 13.29 -2.88 -8.43
CA ASP A 71 13.27 -1.75 -7.51
C ASP A 71 11.91 -1.69 -6.81
N PRO A 72 11.82 -1.18 -5.57
CA PRO A 72 10.53 -1.04 -4.90
C PRO A 72 9.65 0.04 -5.56
N LEU A 73 8.35 -0.23 -5.66
CA LEU A 73 7.36 0.80 -5.96
C LEU A 73 7.34 1.82 -4.83
N THR A 74 7.54 3.07 -5.20
CA THR A 74 7.47 4.24 -4.34
C THR A 74 6.12 4.94 -4.53
N ILE A 75 5.37 5.08 -3.44
CA ILE A 75 4.16 5.91 -3.37
C ILE A 75 4.47 7.12 -2.50
N THR A 76 4.64 8.28 -3.14
CA THR A 76 4.90 9.55 -2.48
C THR A 76 3.57 10.27 -2.27
N VAL A 77 3.25 10.61 -1.03
CA VAL A 77 2.00 11.24 -0.63
C VAL A 77 2.30 12.59 -0.01
N GLU A 78 1.71 13.65 -0.55
CA GLU A 78 1.78 15.00 0.03
C GLU A 78 0.51 15.30 0.83
N VAL A 79 0.67 15.62 2.11
CA VAL A 79 -0.43 15.86 3.06
C VAL A 79 -0.39 17.30 3.54
N GLU A 80 -1.51 18.00 3.41
CA GLU A 80 -1.74 19.31 4.02
C GLU A 80 -2.07 19.13 5.50
N LEU A 81 -1.23 19.71 6.35
CA LEU A 81 -1.40 19.67 7.79
C LEU A 81 -2.34 20.76 8.28
N PRO A 82 -3.14 20.47 9.31
CA PRO A 82 -4.00 21.46 9.94
C PRO A 82 -3.17 22.47 10.75
N LYS A 83 -3.79 23.58 11.18
CA LYS A 83 -3.10 24.67 11.91
C LYS A 83 -2.93 24.37 13.40
N ASP A 84 -3.80 23.53 13.97
CA ASP A 84 -3.88 23.16 15.38
C ASP A 84 -3.00 21.95 15.74
N LEU A 85 -1.82 21.87 15.13
CA LEU A 85 -0.84 20.84 15.48
C LEU A 85 -0.26 21.10 16.87
N VAL A 86 -0.05 20.02 17.60
CA VAL A 86 0.68 20.04 18.88
C VAL A 86 2.00 19.30 18.68
N ASP A 87 3.05 19.76 19.36
CA ASP A 87 4.34 19.07 19.35
C ASP A 87 4.18 17.61 19.80
N GLY A 88 4.74 16.70 19.01
CA GLY A 88 4.61 15.26 19.26
C GLY A 88 3.37 14.63 18.64
N ASP A 89 2.51 15.37 17.93
CA ASP A 89 1.49 14.76 17.06
C ASP A 89 2.16 13.84 16.01
N ILE A 90 1.51 12.72 15.68
CA ILE A 90 2.05 11.71 14.75
C ILE A 90 1.18 11.65 13.51
N LEU A 91 1.78 11.82 12.34
CA LEU A 91 1.13 11.59 11.05
C LEU A 91 1.36 10.13 10.61
N GLU A 92 0.27 9.40 10.40
CA GLU A 92 0.27 8.10 9.71
C GLU A 92 -0.26 8.28 8.30
N VAL A 93 0.52 7.85 7.32
CA VAL A 93 0.04 7.68 5.94
C VAL A 93 0.00 6.19 5.66
N SER A 94 -1.10 5.73 5.07
CA SER A 94 -1.33 4.33 4.75
C SER A 94 -1.84 4.16 3.34
N SER A 95 -1.46 3.06 2.68
CA SER A 95 -1.95 2.66 1.36
C SER A 95 -2.37 1.19 1.37
N LEU A 96 -3.56 0.91 0.85
CA LEU A 96 -4.06 -0.44 0.60
C LEU A 96 -3.99 -0.74 -0.89
N ILE A 97 -3.18 -1.72 -1.28
CA ILE A 97 -3.05 -2.18 -2.67
C ILE A 97 -3.91 -3.44 -2.85
N SER A 98 -4.70 -3.47 -3.92
CA SER A 98 -5.68 -4.52 -4.19
C SER A 98 -5.68 -4.95 -5.67
N PHE A 99 -6.02 -6.20 -5.92
CA PHE A 99 -6.27 -6.70 -7.28
C PHE A 99 -7.54 -6.06 -7.88
N PRO A 100 -7.76 -6.13 -9.20
CA PRO A 100 -9.03 -5.78 -9.85
C PRO A 100 -10.25 -6.47 -9.22
N SER A 101 -10.07 -7.71 -8.76
CA SER A 101 -11.09 -8.48 -8.02
C SER A 101 -11.37 -7.97 -6.60
N LYS A 102 -10.74 -6.86 -6.20
CA LYS A 102 -10.85 -6.19 -4.89
C LYS A 102 -10.39 -7.02 -3.69
N ARG A 103 -9.67 -8.12 -3.91
CA ARG A 103 -8.93 -8.78 -2.82
C ARG A 103 -7.71 -7.93 -2.45
N SER A 104 -7.58 -7.61 -1.17
CA SER A 104 -6.42 -6.91 -0.62
C SER A 104 -5.15 -7.75 -0.82
N ILE A 105 -4.06 -7.08 -1.19
CA ILE A 105 -2.76 -7.70 -1.43
C ILE A 105 -1.78 -7.26 -0.34
N ARG A 106 -1.71 -5.95 -0.12
CA ARG A 106 -0.71 -5.37 0.75
C ARG A 106 -1.23 -4.11 1.39
N PHE A 107 -0.96 -3.99 2.68
CA PHE A 107 -1.16 -2.77 3.44
C PHE A 107 0.21 -2.18 3.77
N LEU A 108 0.43 -0.95 3.34
CA LEU A 108 1.63 -0.16 3.61
C LEU A 108 1.27 0.95 4.58
N PHE A 109 2.17 1.27 5.50
CA PHE A 109 2.01 2.45 6.34
C PHE A 109 3.36 3.02 6.75
N HIS A 110 3.37 4.33 7.00
CA HIS A 110 4.50 5.04 7.57
C HIS A 110 3.98 6.02 8.62
N ARG A 111 4.66 6.06 9.77
CA ARG A 111 4.35 6.97 10.88
C ARG A 111 5.53 7.90 11.09
N GLN A 112 5.27 9.20 11.11
CA GLN A 112 6.27 10.21 11.41
C GLN A 112 5.77 11.18 12.49
N PRO A 113 6.60 11.50 13.50
CA PRO A 113 6.30 12.57 14.44
C PRO A 113 6.38 13.92 13.73
N LEU A 114 5.50 14.83 14.12
CA LEU A 114 5.46 16.21 13.64
C LEU A 114 6.01 17.14 14.72
N SER A 115 6.87 18.07 14.31
CA SER A 115 7.30 19.20 15.12
C SER A 115 6.60 20.47 14.66
N VAL A 116 6.08 21.26 15.60
CA VAL A 116 5.51 22.57 15.36
C VAL A 116 6.66 23.56 15.28
N SER A 117 7.16 23.81 14.07
CA SER A 117 8.13 24.90 13.89
C SER A 117 7.43 26.23 14.20
N SER A 118 8.03 27.01 15.10
CA SER A 118 7.58 28.33 15.55
C SER A 118 7.52 29.40 14.45
N ASP A 119 8.02 29.09 13.25
CA ASP A 119 8.04 29.99 12.08
C ASP A 119 6.68 30.15 11.37
N SER A 120 5.62 29.50 11.87
CA SER A 120 4.27 29.60 11.29
C SER A 120 3.55 30.92 11.59
N SER A 121 4.18 31.86 12.33
CA SER A 121 3.56 33.10 12.78
C SER A 121 3.16 34.10 11.69
N LYS A 122 3.49 33.89 10.40
CA LYS A 122 3.12 34.81 9.30
C LYS A 122 2.80 34.19 7.93
N LYS A 123 2.70 32.87 7.78
CA LYS A 123 2.47 32.26 6.43
C LYS A 123 1.00 31.93 6.17
N THR A 124 0.42 32.62 5.19
CA THR A 124 -0.96 32.40 4.66
C THR A 124 -1.15 31.02 4.02
N ARG A 125 -0.06 30.31 3.67
CA ARG A 125 -0.13 29.00 3.01
C ARG A 125 -0.15 27.86 4.03
N PRO A 126 -0.97 26.83 3.82
CA PRO A 126 -0.99 25.66 4.69
C PRO A 126 0.33 24.88 4.57
N ARG A 127 0.75 24.25 5.67
CA ARG A 127 1.99 23.46 5.73
C ARG A 127 1.74 22.09 5.09
N THR A 128 2.60 21.68 4.16
CA THR A 128 2.55 20.33 3.59
C THR A 128 3.71 19.46 4.08
N VAL A 129 3.48 18.15 4.14
CA VAL A 129 4.49 17.15 4.46
C VAL A 129 4.42 16.02 3.44
N LYS A 130 5.58 15.58 2.95
CA LYS A 130 5.72 14.46 2.04
C LYS A 130 6.05 13.18 2.81
N THR A 131 5.39 12.08 2.46
CA THR A 131 5.62 10.75 3.04
C THR A 131 5.79 9.74 1.94
N THR A 132 6.73 8.83 2.12
CA THR A 132 7.05 7.79 1.13
C THR A 132 6.64 6.42 1.68
N LEU A 133 5.87 5.67 0.90
CA LEU A 133 5.57 4.26 1.15
C LEU A 133 6.29 3.41 0.09
N LEU A 134 6.87 2.30 0.51
CA LEU A 134 7.62 1.39 -0.36
C LEU A 134 6.94 0.03 -0.44
N TRP A 135 6.85 -0.52 -1.66
CA TRP A 135 6.35 -1.86 -1.91
C TRP A 135 7.30 -2.63 -2.81
N ASP A 136 7.73 -3.80 -2.34
CA ASP A 136 8.62 -4.72 -3.06
C ASP A 136 7.90 -5.53 -4.16
N GLY A 137 6.60 -5.34 -4.33
CA GLY A 137 5.79 -6.10 -5.28
C GLY A 137 5.38 -7.48 -4.77
N LYS A 138 5.58 -7.78 -3.48
CA LYS A 138 5.12 -9.02 -2.87
C LYS A 138 3.74 -8.89 -2.25
N ASP A 139 2.94 -9.94 -2.35
CA ASP A 139 1.65 -10.06 -1.69
C ASP A 139 1.77 -10.53 -0.23
N GLN A 140 0.64 -10.76 0.45
CA GLN A 140 0.61 -11.29 1.81
C GLN A 140 1.21 -12.70 1.94
N THR A 141 1.33 -13.45 0.85
CA THR A 141 1.95 -14.79 0.78
C THR A 141 3.44 -14.73 0.48
N ARG A 142 4.01 -13.51 0.40
CA ARG A 142 5.41 -13.23 0.03
C ARG A 142 5.76 -13.65 -1.41
N GLN A 143 4.76 -13.83 -2.26
CA GLN A 143 4.94 -14.10 -3.67
C GLN A 143 4.88 -12.80 -4.46
N PHE A 144 5.64 -12.72 -5.55
CA PHE A 144 5.54 -11.58 -6.46
C PHE A 144 4.17 -11.56 -7.12
N VAL A 145 3.59 -10.37 -7.21
CA VAL A 145 2.31 -10.18 -7.89
C VAL A 145 2.48 -10.38 -9.41
N SER A 146 1.42 -10.85 -10.07
CA SER A 146 1.40 -10.98 -11.53
C SER A 146 1.32 -9.61 -12.21
N ALA A 147 1.68 -9.55 -13.49
CA ALA A 147 1.44 -8.36 -14.30
C ALA A 147 -0.07 -8.00 -14.34
N GLY A 148 -0.36 -6.72 -14.52
CA GLY A 148 -1.71 -6.18 -14.68
C GLY A 148 -1.94 -4.85 -13.95
N THR A 149 -3.17 -4.34 -14.06
CA THR A 149 -3.62 -3.12 -13.37
C THR A 149 -4.05 -3.43 -11.95
N TYR A 150 -3.58 -2.66 -10.98
CA TYR A 150 -3.95 -2.76 -9.57
C TYR A 150 -4.58 -1.46 -9.09
N HIS A 151 -5.36 -1.56 -8.02
CA HIS A 151 -5.94 -0.40 -7.35
C HIS A 151 -5.18 -0.10 -6.06
N TYR A 152 -5.03 1.18 -5.76
CA TYR A 152 -4.57 1.62 -4.44
C TYR A 152 -5.56 2.57 -3.78
N GLU A 153 -5.63 2.54 -2.46
CA GLU A 153 -6.38 3.48 -1.64
C GLU A 153 -5.47 4.07 -0.55
N VAL A 154 -5.25 5.39 -0.59
CA VAL A 154 -4.42 6.12 0.38
C VAL A 154 -5.30 6.81 1.42
N ARG A 155 -4.85 6.77 2.68
CA ARG A 155 -5.48 7.45 3.81
C ARG A 155 -4.42 8.01 4.76
N ALA A 156 -4.60 9.25 5.18
CA ALA A 156 -3.80 9.90 6.20
C ALA A 156 -4.58 10.00 7.53
N LYS A 157 -3.89 9.84 8.66
CA LYS A 157 -4.43 10.01 10.01
C LYS A 157 -3.47 10.80 10.85
N LEU A 158 -4.01 11.71 11.65
CA LEU A 158 -3.26 12.45 12.66
C LEU A 158 -3.59 11.87 14.03
N PHE A 159 -2.56 11.53 14.80
CA PHE A 159 -2.68 11.06 16.16
C PHE A 159 -2.12 12.10 17.13
N SER A 160 -2.79 12.30 18.25
CA SER A 160 -2.20 12.96 19.42
C SER A 160 -1.39 11.96 20.22
N ASN A 161 -0.17 12.33 20.59
CA ASN A 161 0.64 11.57 21.53
C ASN A 161 0.42 12.11 22.95
N HIS A 162 -0.56 11.56 23.66
CA HIS A 162 -0.85 11.88 25.07
C HIS A 162 -0.40 10.74 25.98
N TYR A 163 -0.38 10.97 27.29
CA TYR A 163 -0.01 9.98 28.31
C TYR A 163 -0.86 8.69 28.26
N ASP A 164 -2.11 8.78 27.78
CA ASP A 164 -3.02 7.64 27.59
C ASP A 164 -2.81 6.87 26.27
N GLY A 165 -1.72 7.16 25.56
CA GLY A 165 -1.38 6.55 24.27
C GLY A 165 -1.94 7.29 23.04
N PRO A 166 -1.63 6.79 21.83
CA PRO A 166 -1.98 7.48 20.59
C PRO A 166 -3.50 7.49 20.37
N ARG A 167 -4.10 8.69 20.33
CA ARG A 167 -5.53 8.88 19.99
C ARG A 167 -5.67 9.54 18.64
N THR A 168 -6.57 9.05 17.80
CA THR A 168 -6.82 9.65 16.48
C THR A 168 -7.50 11.01 16.65
N LYS A 169 -6.80 12.09 16.28
CA LYS A 169 -7.35 13.45 16.22
C LYS A 169 -8.18 13.65 14.96
N MET A 170 -7.61 13.27 13.82
CA MET A 170 -8.20 13.58 12.51
C MET A 170 -7.89 12.48 11.51
N VAL A 171 -8.73 12.40 10.49
CA VAL A 171 -8.56 11.45 9.40
C VAL A 171 -8.92 12.11 8.08
N SER A 172 -8.10 11.92 7.05
CA SER A 172 -8.38 12.40 5.71
C SER A 172 -9.50 11.61 5.05
N LEU A 173 -10.06 12.19 3.97
CA LEU A 173 -10.78 11.39 2.98
C LEU A 173 -9.83 10.37 2.35
N ARG A 174 -10.41 9.27 1.87
CA ARG A 174 -9.69 8.25 1.11
C ARG A 174 -9.50 8.75 -0.31
N VAL A 175 -8.29 8.60 -0.84
CA VAL A 175 -7.97 8.89 -2.24
C VAL A 175 -7.64 7.58 -2.94
N ARG A 176 -8.14 7.39 -4.16
CA ARG A 176 -7.99 6.15 -4.93
C ARG A 176 -7.28 6.40 -6.24
N GLY A 177 -6.54 5.40 -6.69
CA GLY A 177 -5.91 5.41 -8.00
C GLY A 177 -5.61 4.01 -8.50
N THR A 178 -4.91 3.95 -9.62
CA THR A 178 -4.46 2.72 -10.28
C THR A 178 -2.95 2.71 -10.45
N LEU A 179 -2.36 1.53 -10.48
CA LEU A 179 -0.96 1.32 -10.80
C LEU A 179 -0.83 0.16 -11.78
N GLU A 180 0.07 0.27 -12.74
CA GLU A 180 0.37 -0.80 -13.72
C GLU A 180 1.58 -1.60 -13.26
N VAL A 181 1.45 -2.93 -13.28
CA VAL A 181 2.52 -3.86 -12.98
C VAL A 181 2.91 -4.60 -14.26
N SER A 182 4.16 -4.49 -14.67
CA SER A 182 4.69 -5.23 -15.83
C SER A 182 5.27 -6.57 -15.39
N SER A 183 5.35 -7.51 -16.33
CA SER A 183 6.13 -8.73 -16.10
C SER A 183 7.63 -8.37 -15.96
N PRO A 184 8.42 -9.13 -15.18
CA PRO A 184 9.86 -8.89 -15.06
C PRO A 184 10.64 -9.01 -16.38
N GLU A 185 10.08 -9.72 -17.38
CA GLU A 185 10.73 -10.08 -18.64
C GLU A 185 10.53 -9.07 -19.78
N GLU A 186 9.45 -8.27 -19.76
CA GLU A 186 9.04 -7.38 -20.87
C GLU A 186 10.03 -6.25 -21.23
N HIS A 187 11.07 -6.01 -20.43
CA HIS A 187 12.05 -4.96 -20.70
C HIS A 187 13.23 -5.39 -21.58
N LEU A 188 13.40 -6.69 -21.85
CA LEU A 188 14.50 -7.18 -22.69
C LEU A 188 14.16 -7.17 -24.19
N THR A 189 12.88 -7.12 -24.55
CA THR A 189 12.43 -7.22 -25.95
C THR A 189 12.38 -5.90 -26.71
N ASN A 190 12.33 -4.76 -26.02
CA ASN A 190 12.31 -3.45 -26.69
C ASN A 190 13.69 -2.94 -27.12
N GLN A 191 14.78 -3.61 -26.72
CA GLN A 191 16.14 -3.29 -27.19
C GLN A 191 16.58 -4.17 -28.37
N ALA A 192 15.94 -5.32 -28.59
CA ALA A 192 16.33 -6.27 -29.65
C ALA A 192 15.67 -6.03 -31.01
N HIS A 193 14.74 -5.06 -31.14
CA HIS A 193 14.00 -4.83 -32.39
C HIS A 193 14.59 -3.73 -33.31
N MET A 194 15.80 -3.23 -33.03
CA MET A 194 16.46 -2.22 -33.87
C MET A 194 17.72 -2.69 -34.60
N GLU A 195 18.03 -3.99 -34.65
CA GLU A 195 19.16 -4.49 -35.44
C GLU A 195 18.78 -5.72 -36.28
N HIS A 196 17.96 -5.50 -37.30
CA HIS A 196 18.01 -6.30 -38.53
C HIS A 196 17.98 -5.34 -39.71
N ILE A 197 19.07 -4.59 -39.87
CA ILE A 197 19.43 -4.07 -41.19
C ILE A 197 19.77 -5.30 -42.02
N PRO A 198 19.14 -5.54 -43.19
CA PRO A 198 19.59 -6.58 -44.09
C PRO A 198 21.00 -6.21 -44.54
N PHE A 199 21.98 -7.00 -44.09
CA PHE A 199 23.36 -6.91 -44.53
C PHE A 199 23.38 -7.26 -46.02
N VAL A 200 23.50 -6.23 -46.86
CA VAL A 200 23.79 -6.40 -48.28
C VAL A 200 25.14 -7.10 -48.36
N SER A 201 25.13 -8.33 -48.87
CA SER A 201 26.33 -9.12 -49.10
C SER A 201 27.06 -8.53 -50.31
N ASP A 202 28.08 -7.70 -50.06
CA ASP A 202 29.09 -7.45 -51.08
C ASP A 202 30.15 -8.55 -51.00
N GLU A 203 30.08 -9.37 -52.03
CA GLU A 203 30.99 -10.43 -52.41
C GLU A 203 32.36 -9.85 -52.75
N THR A 204 33.36 -10.02 -51.88
CA THR A 204 34.77 -10.00 -52.30
C THR A 204 35.63 -10.81 -51.34
N SER A 205 36.20 -11.89 -51.87
CA SER A 205 37.28 -12.72 -51.34
C SER A 205 38.15 -13.09 -52.55
N PRO A 206 39.44 -13.47 -52.44
CA PRO A 206 40.35 -13.49 -51.28
C PRO A 206 41.67 -12.73 -51.57
N GLU A 207 42.42 -12.35 -50.54
CA GLU A 207 43.89 -12.35 -50.69
C GLU A 207 44.58 -12.72 -49.38
N GLU A 208 45.64 -13.48 -49.59
CA GLU A 208 46.38 -14.40 -48.73
C GLU A 208 47.63 -13.69 -48.21
N VAL A 209 47.80 -13.52 -46.89
CA VAL A 209 49.08 -13.14 -46.27
C VAL A 209 49.08 -13.72 -44.85
N VAL A 210 49.67 -14.92 -44.66
CA VAL A 210 51.04 -15.20 -44.18
C VAL A 210 51.24 -14.90 -42.68
N GLU A 211 51.70 -15.95 -42.01
CA GLU A 211 52.08 -16.13 -40.61
C GLU A 211 53.05 -15.06 -40.08
N GLU A 212 52.98 -14.78 -38.77
CA GLU A 212 54.11 -14.94 -37.83
C GLU A 212 53.68 -14.60 -36.39
N GLU A 213 53.87 -15.55 -35.47
CA GLU A 213 54.01 -15.24 -34.04
C GLU A 213 55.37 -14.55 -33.81
N PRO A 214 55.46 -13.64 -32.84
CA PRO A 214 56.32 -14.01 -31.72
C PRO A 214 55.83 -13.60 -30.33
N ASP A 215 56.12 -14.53 -29.44
CA ASP A 215 56.19 -14.49 -27.98
C ASP A 215 57.05 -13.32 -27.46
N VAL A 216 56.49 -12.43 -26.63
CA VAL A 216 57.26 -11.57 -25.70
C VAL A 216 56.46 -11.35 -24.41
N SER A 217 56.90 -12.06 -23.38
CA SER A 217 56.79 -11.74 -21.96
C SER A 217 57.02 -10.25 -21.66
N THR A 218 56.11 -9.61 -20.92
CA THR A 218 56.45 -8.41 -20.14
C THR A 218 55.81 -8.44 -18.76
N GLU A 219 56.70 -8.14 -17.83
CA GLU A 219 56.72 -8.23 -16.40
C GLU A 219 56.03 -7.02 -15.73
N MET A 220 55.77 -7.17 -14.43
CA MET A 220 55.57 -6.11 -13.42
C MET A 220 54.29 -5.23 -13.49
N ARG A 221 53.46 -5.31 -12.44
CA ARG A 221 53.66 -4.45 -11.25
C ARG A 221 52.73 -4.79 -10.09
N LYS A 222 53.40 -5.00 -8.96
CA LYS A 222 52.97 -4.92 -7.56
C LYS A 222 52.39 -3.54 -7.26
N ASP A 223 51.32 -3.44 -6.47
CA ASP A 223 51.29 -2.67 -5.21
C ASP A 223 49.88 -2.29 -4.71
N SER A 224 49.82 -2.18 -3.38
CA SER A 224 48.82 -1.49 -2.55
C SER A 224 47.50 -2.19 -2.24
N LEU A 225 47.58 -3.16 -1.34
CA LEU A 225 46.57 -3.35 -0.31
C LEU A 225 46.89 -2.37 0.84
N ARG A 226 46.12 -1.28 0.98
CA ARG A 226 46.18 -0.43 2.18
C ARG A 226 45.08 -0.82 3.16
N ASP A 227 45.57 -1.27 4.30
CA ASP A 227 44.96 -1.29 5.61
C ASP A 227 44.43 0.11 5.99
N VAL A 228 43.17 0.19 6.43
CA VAL A 228 42.67 1.32 7.24
C VAL A 228 41.85 0.73 8.37
N THR A 229 42.54 0.58 9.50
CA THR A 229 41.99 0.47 10.85
C THR A 229 41.53 1.86 11.31
N SER A 230 40.30 1.96 11.83
CA SER A 230 39.79 3.09 12.62
C SER A 230 38.42 2.70 13.15
N GLU A 231 37.96 2.96 14.37
CA GLU A 231 38.57 3.33 15.64
C GLU A 231 37.48 3.03 16.69
N LYS A 232 37.91 2.90 17.93
CA LYS A 232 37.17 2.49 19.12
C LYS A 232 36.28 3.63 19.66
N PRO A 233 35.05 3.38 20.16
CA PRO A 233 34.33 4.34 20.99
C PRO A 233 34.77 4.21 22.46
N THR A 234 34.96 5.36 23.11
CA THR A 234 35.14 5.47 24.59
C THR A 234 33.86 6.10 25.17
N PRO A 235 33.57 5.85 26.46
CA PRO A 235 32.23 5.76 27.05
C PRO A 235 31.54 7.09 27.33
#